data_AF-A0A4R4G7P9-F1
#
_entry.id   AF-A0A4R4G7P9-F1
#
_cell.length_a   1.000
_cell.length_b   1.000
_cell.length_c   1.000
_cell.angle_alpha   90.00
_cell.angle_beta   90.00
_cell.angle_gamma   90.00
#
_symmetry.space_group_name_H-M   'P 1'
#
loop_
_entity.id
_entity.type
_entity.pdbx_description
1 polymer ?
#
loop_
_entity_poly.entity_id
_entity_poly.type
_entity_poly.pdbx_seq_one_letter_code
_entity_poly.pdbx_strand_id
1 'polypeptide(L)'
;MKTWTTTAKAAVLGILVMTSAAHADAQKGIKLYQKNLKETCGMSGAVFAAKFKQAEWDKAYKAGKLSQKMTEACPKGKAFFEGDKYKKVEEHLYDFVHEYAKDSGNIPSC
;
A
#
# COMPACT_ATOMS: atom_id res chain seq x y z
N MET A 1 3.76 -52.93 -30.24
CA MET A 1 2.98 -52.03 -31.10
C MET A 1 2.20 -51.07 -30.20
N LYS A 2 2.16 -49.78 -30.58
CA LYS A 2 1.29 -48.64 -30.16
C LYS A 2 0.05 -49.05 -29.32
N THR A 3 -0.35 -48.33 -28.27
CA THR A 3 -0.79 -46.91 -28.32
C THR A 3 -0.79 -46.23 -26.94
N TRP A 4 -0.43 -44.95 -26.95
CA TRP A 4 -0.66 -43.99 -25.87
C TRP A 4 -2.12 -43.52 -25.88
N THR A 5 -2.75 -43.39 -24.70
CA THR A 5 -3.97 -42.58 -24.52
C THR A 5 -4.04 -41.99 -23.10
N THR A 6 -3.53 -40.76 -23.02
CA THR A 6 -3.99 -39.59 -22.26
C THR A 6 -5.26 -39.73 -21.40
N THR A 7 -5.16 -39.43 -20.10
CA THR A 7 -6.22 -38.71 -19.36
C THR A 7 -5.59 -37.90 -18.22
N ALA A 8 -5.31 -36.63 -18.49
CA ALA A 8 -5.00 -35.64 -17.48
C ALA A 8 -6.31 -35.24 -16.78
N LYS A 9 -6.40 -35.49 -15.47
CA LYS A 9 -7.46 -34.92 -14.63
C LYS A 9 -6.98 -33.57 -14.13
N ALA A 10 -7.40 -32.50 -14.81
CA ALA A 10 -7.10 -31.13 -14.44
C ALA A 10 -7.71 -30.81 -13.08
N ALA A 11 -6.85 -30.67 -12.06
CA ALA A 11 -7.21 -30.06 -10.79
C ALA A 11 -7.28 -28.54 -11.00
N VAL A 12 -8.48 -28.00 -11.20
CA VAL A 12 -8.71 -26.55 -11.09
C VAL A 12 -9.10 -26.26 -9.64
N LEU A 13 -8.10 -26.16 -8.78
CA LEU A 13 -8.23 -25.45 -7.51
C LEU A 13 -8.38 -23.97 -7.84
N GLY A 14 -9.63 -23.50 -7.89
CA GLY A 14 -9.93 -22.07 -7.96
C GLY A 14 -9.44 -21.40 -6.68
N ILE A 15 -8.24 -20.83 -6.72
CA ILE A 15 -7.74 -19.94 -5.68
C ILE A 15 -8.57 -18.65 -5.77
N LEU A 16 -9.63 -18.58 -4.97
CA LEU A 16 -10.27 -17.30 -4.64
C LEU A 16 -9.25 -16.53 -3.80
N VAL A 17 -8.50 -15.63 -4.43
CA VAL A 17 -7.55 -14.76 -3.75
C VAL A 17 -8.36 -13.86 -2.81
N MET A 18 -8.18 -14.04 -1.50
CA MET A 18 -8.80 -13.25 -0.44
C MET A 18 -8.15 -11.84 -0.35
N THR A 19 -8.29 -11.01 -1.39
CA THR A 19 -7.73 -9.63 -1.42
C THR A 19 -8.50 -8.61 -0.58
N SER A 20 -9.55 -9.02 0.14
CA SER A 20 -10.44 -8.10 0.86
C SER A 20 -9.84 -7.44 2.10
N ALA A 21 -8.84 -8.07 2.75
CA ALA A 21 -8.22 -7.52 3.96
C ALA A 21 -7.31 -6.32 3.67
N ALA A 22 -6.38 -6.46 2.72
CA ALA A 22 -5.45 -5.39 2.33
C ALA A 22 -6.18 -4.11 1.89
N HIS A 23 -7.28 -4.27 1.17
CA HIS A 23 -8.08 -3.12 0.73
C HIS A 23 -8.77 -2.37 1.89
N ALA A 24 -9.21 -3.09 2.93
CA ALA A 24 -9.85 -2.47 4.08
C ALA A 24 -8.85 -1.61 4.90
N ASP A 25 -7.61 -2.07 5.03
CA ASP A 25 -6.55 -1.35 5.74
C ASP A 25 -5.99 -0.20 4.92
N ALA A 26 -5.88 -0.34 3.59
CA ALA A 26 -5.56 0.77 2.69
C ALA A 26 -6.64 1.88 2.74
N GLN A 27 -7.93 1.53 2.83
CA GLN A 27 -9.02 2.50 3.00
C GLN A 27 -8.96 3.25 4.34
N LYS A 28 -8.56 2.58 5.44
CA LYS A 28 -8.27 3.26 6.71
C LYS A 28 -7.09 4.22 6.56
N GLY A 29 -6.03 3.80 5.87
CA GLY A 29 -4.87 4.63 5.54
C GLY A 29 -5.23 5.89 4.76
N ILE A 30 -6.08 5.77 3.72
CA ILE A 30 -6.62 6.91 2.97
C ILE A 30 -7.32 7.89 3.90
N LYS A 31 -8.27 7.41 4.72
CA LYS A 31 -9.04 8.26 5.66
C LYS A 31 -8.13 8.97 6.65
N LEU A 32 -7.10 8.27 7.15
CA LEU A 32 -6.14 8.86 8.07
C LEU A 32 -5.30 9.94 7.38
N TYR A 33 -4.81 9.67 6.16
CA TYR A 33 -4.09 10.66 5.37
C TYR A 33 -4.96 11.89 5.12
N GLN A 34 -6.20 11.71 4.69
CA GLN A 34 -7.15 12.80 4.43
C GLN A 34 -7.35 13.69 5.67
N LYS A 35 -7.49 13.08 6.86
CA LYS A 35 -7.75 13.81 8.12
C LYS A 35 -6.54 14.50 8.73
N ASN A 36 -5.34 13.96 8.55
CA ASN A 36 -4.16 14.40 9.31
C ASN A 36 -3.05 15.00 8.43
N LEU A 37 -3.01 14.66 7.14
CA LEU A 37 -1.87 14.95 6.27
C LEU A 37 -2.26 15.71 5.00
N LYS A 38 -3.49 15.58 4.48
CA LYS A 38 -3.90 16.25 3.23
C LYS A 38 -3.67 17.76 3.26
N GLU A 39 -4.11 18.44 4.31
CA GLU A 39 -3.93 19.89 4.44
C GLU A 39 -2.45 20.25 4.67
N THR A 40 -1.77 19.51 5.55
CA THR A 40 -0.36 19.74 5.88
C THR A 40 0.57 19.54 4.68
N CYS A 41 0.32 18.49 3.89
CA CYS A 41 1.10 18.12 2.71
C CYS A 41 0.67 18.89 1.46
N GLY A 42 -0.51 19.51 1.46
CA GLY A 42 -1.04 20.27 0.33
C GLY A 42 -1.28 19.43 -0.93
N MET A 43 -1.46 18.12 -0.79
CA MET A 43 -1.70 17.21 -1.91
C MET A 43 -2.65 16.07 -1.56
N SER A 44 -3.32 15.53 -2.58
CA SER A 44 -4.21 14.39 -2.44
C SER A 44 -3.45 13.12 -2.06
N GLY A 45 -4.16 12.17 -1.45
CA GLY A 45 -3.58 10.87 -1.10
C GLY A 45 -3.03 10.14 -2.34
N ALA A 46 -3.74 10.19 -3.47
CA ALA A 46 -3.27 9.60 -4.72
C ALA A 46 -1.90 10.16 -5.15
N VAL A 47 -1.73 11.49 -5.10
CA VAL A 47 -0.46 12.14 -5.47
C VAL A 47 0.65 11.78 -4.47
N PHE A 48 0.31 11.64 -3.19
CA PHE A 48 1.25 11.26 -2.15
C PHE A 48 1.74 9.81 -2.30
N ALA A 49 0.83 8.84 -2.42
CA ALA A 49 1.17 7.43 -2.58
C ALA A 49 1.99 7.20 -3.87
N ALA A 50 1.64 7.90 -4.95
CA ALA A 50 2.34 7.85 -6.23
C ALA A 50 3.72 8.57 -6.25
N LYS A 51 4.20 9.12 -5.12
CA LYS A 51 5.55 9.70 -5.04
C LYS A 51 6.65 8.67 -5.24
N PHE A 52 6.44 7.47 -4.71
CA PHE A 52 7.41 6.38 -4.82
C PHE A 52 6.77 5.12 -5.39
N LYS A 53 7.64 4.17 -5.72
CA LYS A 53 7.23 2.84 -6.21
C LYS A 53 6.86 1.92 -5.04
N GLN A 54 6.10 0.86 -5.30
CA GLN A 54 5.74 -0.14 -4.28
C GLN A 54 6.99 -0.68 -3.58
N ALA A 55 8.01 -1.04 -4.36
CA ALA A 55 9.28 -1.56 -3.82
C ALA A 55 10.02 -0.55 -2.92
N GLU A 56 9.91 0.75 -3.18
CA GLU A 56 10.54 1.78 -2.35
C GLU A 56 9.79 1.93 -1.01
N TRP A 57 8.47 1.85 -1.03
CA TRP A 57 7.64 1.85 0.17
C TRP A 57 7.86 0.59 1.01
N ASP A 58 7.84 -0.58 0.39
CA ASP A 58 8.10 -1.88 1.04
C ASP A 58 9.50 -1.94 1.66
N LYS A 59 10.52 -1.49 0.93
CA LYS A 59 11.90 -1.42 1.44
C LYS A 59 12.01 -0.50 2.66
N ALA A 60 11.35 0.66 2.63
CA ALA A 60 11.35 1.59 3.76
C ALA A 60 10.63 1.00 4.97
N TYR A 61 9.49 0.33 4.76
CA TYR A 61 8.73 -0.33 5.82
C TYR A 61 9.51 -1.46 6.48
N LYS A 62 10.06 -2.38 5.69
CA LYS A 62 10.88 -3.51 6.20
C LYS A 62 12.15 -3.05 6.92
N ALA A 63 12.68 -1.88 6.58
CA ALA A 63 13.83 -1.29 7.25
C ALA A 63 13.49 -0.49 8.52
N GLY A 64 12.21 -0.36 8.88
CA GLY A 64 11.75 0.51 9.99
C GLY A 64 11.96 2.01 9.71
N LYS A 65 12.01 2.40 8.43
CA LYS A 65 12.31 3.76 7.95
C LYS A 65 11.15 4.39 7.20
N LEU A 66 9.94 3.86 7.37
CA LEU A 66 8.76 4.37 6.66
C LEU A 66 8.48 5.84 7.00
N SER A 67 8.65 6.24 8.27
CA SER A 67 8.52 7.65 8.70
C SER A 67 9.45 8.60 7.93
N GLN A 68 10.69 8.16 7.68
CA GLN A 68 11.66 8.93 6.91
C GLN A 68 11.21 9.07 5.45
N LYS A 69 10.74 7.98 4.84
CA LYS A 69 10.26 7.98 3.46
C LYS A 69 8.98 8.80 3.29
N MET A 70 8.08 8.75 4.26
CA MET A 70 6.88 9.59 4.27
C MET A 70 7.21 11.06 4.47
N THR A 71 8.23 11.37 5.27
CA THR A 71 8.75 12.74 5.41
C THR A 71 9.42 13.22 4.13
N GLU A 72 10.09 12.34 3.37
CA GLU A 72 10.62 12.66 2.03
C GLU A 72 9.49 13.00 1.05
N ALA A 73 8.38 12.27 1.09
CA ALA A 73 7.19 12.58 0.28
C ALA A 73 6.47 13.86 0.74
N CYS A 74 6.47 14.14 2.05
CA CYS A 74 5.85 15.32 2.64
C CYS A 74 6.66 15.85 3.84
N PRO A 75 7.60 16.79 3.61
CA PRO A 75 8.45 17.34 4.67
C PRO A 75 7.66 18.07 5.76
N LYS A 76 6.54 18.69 5.39
CA LYS A 76 5.63 19.38 6.31
C LYS A 76 4.93 18.42 7.29
N GLY A 77 4.79 17.15 6.92
CA GLY A 77 4.17 16.11 7.74
C GLY A 77 5.11 15.50 8.78
N LYS A 78 6.38 15.92 8.83
CA LYS A 78 7.42 15.38 9.73
C LYS A 78 6.95 15.24 11.19
N ALA A 79 6.31 16.27 11.73
CA ALA A 79 5.80 16.27 13.11
C ALA A 79 4.76 15.15 13.37
N PHE A 80 3.97 14.78 12.36
CA PHE A 80 3.07 13.64 12.44
C PHE A 80 3.83 12.32 12.37
N PHE A 81 4.72 12.16 11.38
CA PHE A 81 5.46 10.92 11.13
C PHE A 81 6.45 10.53 12.24
N GLU A 82 6.94 11.49 13.02
CA GLU A 82 7.80 11.24 14.18
C GLU A 82 7.01 11.08 15.49
N GLY A 83 5.71 11.37 15.49
CA GLY A 83 4.87 11.32 16.68
C GLY A 83 4.37 9.91 17.04
N ASP A 84 3.98 9.70 18.31
CA ASP A 84 3.44 8.40 18.76
C ASP A 84 2.13 8.00 18.08
N LYS A 85 1.37 8.97 17.56
CA LYS A 85 0.17 8.69 16.78
C LYS A 85 0.51 7.92 15.51
N TYR A 86 1.62 8.25 14.85
CA TYR A 86 2.07 7.57 13.63
C TYR A 86 2.39 6.11 13.88
N LYS A 87 3.11 5.78 14.95
CA LYS A 87 3.44 4.39 15.30
C LYS A 87 2.22 3.47 15.40
N LYS A 88 1.07 4.01 15.85
CA LYS A 88 -0.19 3.25 15.99
C LYS A 88 -0.93 3.02 14.67
N VAL A 89 -0.58 3.77 13.64
CA VAL A 89 -1.30 3.80 12.36
C VAL A 89 -0.36 3.62 11.16
N GLU A 90 0.90 3.29 11.44
CA GLU A 90 1.98 3.12 10.48
C GLU A 90 1.61 2.05 9.44
N GLU A 91 1.10 0.91 9.90
CA GLU A 91 0.65 -0.20 9.05
C GLU A 91 -0.46 0.22 8.09
N HIS A 92 -1.48 0.95 8.56
CA HIS A 92 -2.55 1.44 7.68
C HIS A 92 -2.03 2.43 6.64
N LEU A 93 -1.08 3.30 7.01
CA LEU A 93 -0.46 4.22 6.07
C LEU A 93 0.45 3.49 5.08
N TYR A 94 1.14 2.44 5.52
CA TYR A 94 1.92 1.55 4.67
C TYR A 94 1.05 0.88 3.62
N ASP A 95 -0.03 0.19 4.03
CA ASP A 95 -0.97 -0.46 3.13
C ASP A 95 -1.51 0.53 2.09
N PHE A 96 -1.87 1.73 2.52
CA PHE A 96 -2.28 2.79 1.62
C PHE A 96 -1.20 3.18 0.59
N VAL A 97 0.02 3.54 1.02
CA VAL A 97 1.05 3.99 0.07
C VAL A 97 1.56 2.86 -0.82
N HIS A 98 1.53 1.63 -0.33
CA HIS A 98 1.91 0.45 -1.08
C HIS A 98 0.82 0.04 -2.09
N GLU A 99 -0.46 0.07 -1.71
CA GLU A 99 -1.58 -0.28 -2.60
C GLU A 99 -1.73 0.71 -3.76
N TYR A 100 -1.47 2.00 -3.53
CA TYR A 100 -1.63 3.08 -4.51
C TYR A 100 -0.30 3.71 -4.95
N ALA A 101 0.79 2.97 -4.85
CA ALA A 101 2.09 3.46 -5.29
C ALA A 101 2.11 3.74 -6.80
N LYS A 102 3.16 4.42 -7.28
CA LYS A 102 3.29 4.86 -8.67
C LYS A 102 3.09 3.74 -9.71
N ASP A 103 3.60 2.55 -9.42
CA ASP A 103 3.61 1.37 -10.30
C ASP A 103 2.52 0.35 -9.95
N SER A 104 1.65 0.63 -8.98
CA SER A 104 0.60 -0.31 -8.54
C SER A 104 -0.51 -0.54 -9.58
N GLY A 105 -0.69 0.40 -10.52
CA GLY A 105 -1.84 0.42 -11.42
C GLY A 105 -3.18 0.72 -10.74
N ASN A 106 -3.19 0.89 -9.41
CA ASN A 106 -4.36 1.23 -8.62
C ASN A 106 -4.45 2.74 -8.43
N ILE A 107 -5.61 3.31 -8.71
CA ILE A 107 -5.92 4.70 -8.42
C ILE A 107 -6.97 4.69 -7.31
N PRO A 108 -6.72 5.33 -6.15
CA PRO A 108 -7.70 5.34 -5.08
C PRO A 108 -8.92 6.14 -5.55
N SER A 109 -10.11 5.56 -5.41
CA SER A 109 -11.36 6.32 -5.51
C SER A 109 -11.43 7.26 -4.31
N CYS A 110 -10.86 8.46 -4.45
CA CYS A 110 -10.67 9.44 -3.39
C CYS A 110 -11.59 10.65 -3.59
#